data_AF-A0A7J6M4Z8-F1
#
_entry.id   AF-A0A7J6M4Z8-F1
#
_cell.length_a   1.000
_cell.length_b   1.000
_cell.length_c   1.000
_cell.angle_alpha   90.00
_cell.angle_beta   90.00
_cell.angle_gamma   90.00
#
_symmetry.space_group_name_H-M   'P 1'
#
loop_
_entity.id
_entity.type
_entity.pdbx_description
1 polymer ?
#
loop_
_entity_poly.entity_id
_entity_poly.type
_entity_poly.pdbx_seq_one_letter_code
_entity_poly.pdbx_strand_id
1 'polypeptide(L)'
;MSSSSIRSLSGGDEQIVPTTEEIEQRDEKLVQFLSMAGPESEIDPEVAMEILAANDWDVAKAWEALRGPDEPMLPASPERLPGVDPEAQRRAWEEQMSLDYVRRMQAQEYGAIPMQTSPMADNSGDGERLIASPMEALAQRHQWTSPLQQQEDEALRQAIENSKKTANASGDASGSTSEAAGGVSDDSVEHIDDAIMQSQEAAYNRARSSDFLSGPSPSAVSASQMSEAERVERETQQLRAMVDRETREVQDQEYQQSLEMDRKREEEKRKREEEISDAAAKYVILKSAMKRKRSSLPAEPDRGAKGRVEIAARLFNGKRVQRAFLDSEPVSDIYDWMDSELFNDYDKSVSDDDAQDFTEADLRYQLVSRMPRRVFDNRQITLKEAGIENQMVLAAERIRQDD
;
A
#
# COMPACT_ATOMS: atom_id res chain seq x y z
N MET A 1 10.67 51.87 12.19
CA MET A 1 10.67 51.55 10.75
C MET A 1 11.82 50.59 10.49
N SER A 2 11.58 49.29 10.66
CA SER A 2 12.50 48.24 10.24
C SER A 2 11.64 47.06 9.81
N SER A 3 11.62 46.83 8.50
CA SER A 3 10.87 45.76 7.84
C SER A 3 11.70 44.49 7.90
N SER A 4 11.23 43.47 8.62
CA SER A 4 11.85 42.14 8.64
C SER A 4 11.16 41.26 7.60
N SER A 5 11.92 40.90 6.56
CA SER A 5 11.55 39.95 5.52
C SER A 5 11.38 38.54 6.09
N ILE A 6 10.19 37.97 5.92
CA ILE A 6 9.92 36.55 6.18
C ILE A 6 10.21 35.78 4.88
N ARG A 7 11.26 34.95 4.89
CA ARG A 7 11.53 33.95 3.84
C ARG A 7 10.62 32.75 4.08
N SER A 8 9.69 32.51 3.15
CA SER A 8 8.89 31.29 3.06
C SER A 8 9.73 30.16 2.46
N LEU A 9 10.12 29.16 3.26
CA LEU A 9 10.64 27.89 2.77
C LEU A 9 9.45 26.97 2.48
N SER A 10 9.05 26.97 1.22
CA SER A 10 8.14 26.00 0.61
C SER A 10 8.96 24.76 0.26
N GLY A 11 9.10 23.81 1.19
CA GLY A 11 9.54 22.45 0.87
C GLY A 11 8.39 21.74 0.17
N GLY A 12 8.41 21.76 -1.16
CA GLY A 12 7.53 20.93 -1.96
C GLY A 12 8.05 19.50 -1.90
N ASP A 13 7.22 18.59 -1.42
CA ASP A 13 7.40 17.16 -1.68
C ASP A 13 7.36 16.99 -3.21
N GLU A 14 8.53 16.89 -3.82
CA GLU A 14 8.67 16.45 -5.20
C GLU A 14 8.17 15.00 -5.24
N GLN A 15 6.91 14.84 -5.63
CA GLN A 15 6.40 13.55 -6.08
C GLN A 15 7.30 13.12 -7.25
N ILE A 16 8.13 12.12 -7.00
CA ILE A 16 8.96 11.48 -8.01
C ILE A 16 7.99 10.89 -9.03
N VAL A 17 7.79 11.62 -10.13
CA VAL A 17 7.00 11.14 -11.25
C VAL A 17 7.77 9.97 -11.85
N PRO A 18 7.20 8.76 -11.90
CA PRO A 18 7.88 7.61 -12.47
C PRO A 18 8.30 7.92 -13.91
N THR A 19 9.50 7.49 -14.26
CA THR A 19 10.05 7.71 -15.59
C THR A 19 9.27 6.90 -16.63
N THR A 20 9.28 7.35 -17.88
CA THR A 20 8.59 6.66 -18.98
C THR A 20 9.05 5.21 -19.12
N GLU A 21 10.34 4.93 -18.89
CA GLU A 21 10.90 3.57 -18.93
C GLU A 21 10.35 2.67 -17.81
N GLU A 22 10.15 3.20 -16.60
CA GLU A 22 9.54 2.46 -15.49
C GLU A 22 8.07 2.15 -15.77
N ILE A 23 7.36 3.06 -16.44
CA ILE A 23 5.97 2.86 -16.87
C ILE A 23 5.92 1.76 -17.95
N GLU A 24 6.81 1.78 -18.94
CA GLU A 24 6.87 0.76 -19.99
C GLU A 24 7.23 -0.63 -19.43
N GLN A 25 8.21 -0.72 -18.52
CA GLN A 25 8.57 -1.99 -17.88
C GLN A 25 7.43 -2.54 -17.00
N ARG A 26 6.64 -1.67 -16.36
CA ARG A 26 5.43 -2.06 -15.63
C ARG A 26 4.35 -2.58 -16.57
N ASP A 27 4.11 -1.89 -17.68
CA ASP A 27 3.12 -2.29 -18.70
C ASP A 27 3.51 -3.65 -19.34
N GLU A 28 4.79 -3.91 -19.61
CA GLU A 28 5.26 -5.20 -20.13
C GLU A 28 5.06 -6.36 -19.14
N LYS A 29 5.39 -6.15 -17.85
CA LYS A 29 5.16 -7.16 -16.80
C LYS A 29 3.67 -7.47 -16.62
N LEU A 30 2.82 -6.46 -16.79
CA LEU A 30 1.36 -6.62 -16.72
C LEU A 30 0.82 -7.45 -17.89
N VAL A 31 1.29 -7.19 -19.11
CA VAL A 31 0.93 -8.01 -20.29
C VAL A 31 1.45 -9.44 -20.13
N GLN A 32 2.64 -9.63 -19.55
CA GLN A 32 3.18 -10.95 -19.24
C GLN A 32 2.31 -11.68 -18.19
N PHE A 33 1.92 -11.00 -17.09
CA PHE A 33 1.05 -11.57 -16.07
C PHE A 33 -0.33 -11.96 -16.64
N LEU A 34 -0.93 -11.10 -17.45
CA LEU A 34 -2.25 -11.33 -18.03
C LEU A 34 -2.23 -12.36 -19.18
N SER A 35 -1.13 -12.48 -19.91
CA SER A 35 -0.95 -13.56 -20.90
C SER A 35 -0.72 -14.93 -20.25
N MET A 36 -0.15 -14.97 -19.04
CA MET A 36 -0.15 -16.18 -18.20
C MET A 36 -1.55 -16.49 -17.64
N ALA A 37 -2.37 -15.46 -17.42
CA ALA A 37 -3.76 -15.55 -16.99
C ALA A 37 -4.77 -15.71 -18.16
N GLY A 38 -4.38 -16.40 -19.24
CA GLY A 38 -5.24 -16.63 -20.41
C GLY A 38 -6.59 -17.30 -20.09
N PRO A 39 -7.48 -17.48 -21.07
CA PRO A 39 -8.85 -17.98 -20.85
C PRO A 39 -8.94 -19.40 -20.28
N GLU A 40 -7.83 -20.15 -20.25
CA GLU A 40 -7.71 -21.45 -19.59
C GLU A 40 -7.09 -21.37 -18.19
N SER A 41 -6.64 -20.20 -17.74
CA SER A 41 -6.11 -20.01 -16.39
C SER A 41 -7.25 -20.00 -15.37
N GLU A 42 -7.08 -20.71 -14.25
CA GLU A 42 -8.06 -20.78 -13.16
C GLU A 42 -8.14 -19.48 -12.32
N ILE A 43 -7.41 -18.44 -12.73
CA ILE A 43 -7.33 -17.16 -12.03
C ILE A 43 -8.62 -16.39 -12.28
N ASP A 44 -9.34 -16.08 -11.21
CA ASP A 44 -10.57 -15.29 -11.30
C ASP A 44 -10.26 -13.92 -11.92
N PRO A 45 -11.06 -13.43 -12.88
CA PRO A 45 -10.96 -12.05 -13.31
C PRO A 45 -11.14 -11.06 -12.13
N GLU A 46 -11.95 -11.38 -11.11
CA GLU A 46 -12.06 -10.52 -9.91
C GLU A 46 -10.75 -10.45 -9.12
N VAL A 47 -10.02 -11.57 -9.04
CA VAL A 47 -8.75 -11.70 -8.30
C VAL A 47 -7.64 -10.98 -9.02
N ALA A 48 -7.59 -11.15 -10.35
CA ALA A 48 -6.70 -10.36 -11.18
C ALA A 48 -6.96 -8.87 -10.92
N MET A 49 -8.20 -8.41 -10.96
CA MET A 49 -8.53 -7.00 -10.68
C MET A 49 -8.12 -6.54 -9.28
N GLU A 50 -8.32 -7.35 -8.24
CA GLU A 50 -7.93 -7.01 -6.87
C GLU A 50 -6.39 -6.94 -6.72
N ILE A 51 -5.64 -7.82 -7.40
CA ILE A 51 -4.16 -7.76 -7.47
C ILE A 51 -3.69 -6.51 -8.24
N LEU A 52 -4.32 -6.18 -9.38
CA LEU A 52 -3.98 -4.98 -10.15
C LEU A 52 -4.24 -3.71 -9.31
N ALA A 53 -5.38 -3.64 -8.61
CA ALA A 53 -5.76 -2.51 -7.77
C ALA A 53 -4.84 -2.34 -6.55
N ALA A 54 -4.39 -3.44 -5.93
CA ALA A 54 -3.48 -3.39 -4.79
C ALA A 54 -2.07 -2.86 -5.13
N ASN A 55 -1.69 -2.85 -6.41
CA ASN A 55 -0.38 -2.37 -6.87
C ASN A 55 -0.43 -1.00 -7.56
N ASP A 56 -1.52 -0.22 -7.37
CA ASP A 56 -1.77 1.07 -8.02
C ASP A 56 -1.66 1.02 -9.55
N TRP A 57 -2.05 -0.11 -10.16
CA TRP A 57 -2.00 -0.24 -11.62
C TRP A 57 -3.26 0.32 -12.27
N ASP A 58 -3.07 0.98 -13.42
CA ASP A 58 -4.18 1.51 -14.23
C ASP A 58 -4.90 0.35 -14.92
N VAL A 59 -5.92 -0.16 -14.23
CA VAL A 59 -6.76 -1.28 -14.68
C VAL A 59 -7.41 -0.99 -16.04
N ALA A 60 -7.70 0.27 -16.37
CA ALA A 60 -8.31 0.62 -17.65
C ALA A 60 -7.33 0.44 -18.81
N LYS A 61 -6.08 0.90 -18.62
CA LYS A 61 -5.00 0.79 -19.61
C LYS A 61 -4.56 -0.67 -19.81
N ALA A 62 -4.50 -1.42 -18.72
CA ALA A 62 -4.25 -2.87 -18.72
C ALA A 62 -5.29 -3.65 -19.54
N TRP A 63 -6.57 -3.32 -19.34
CA TRP A 63 -7.67 -3.93 -20.09
C TRP A 63 -7.62 -3.55 -21.57
N GLU A 64 -7.29 -2.30 -21.89
CA GLU A 64 -7.16 -1.81 -23.27
C GLU A 64 -6.02 -2.53 -24.02
N ALA A 65 -4.90 -2.80 -23.36
CA ALA A 65 -3.78 -3.55 -23.91
C ALA A 65 -4.10 -5.04 -24.16
N LEU A 66 -4.87 -5.67 -23.27
CA LEU A 66 -5.35 -7.06 -23.42
C LEU A 66 -6.35 -7.23 -24.56
N ARG A 67 -7.12 -6.19 -24.87
CA ARG A 67 -8.26 -6.27 -25.80
C ARG A 67 -7.85 -6.29 -27.27
N GLY A 68 -6.59 -5.95 -27.58
CA GLY A 68 -6.10 -5.79 -28.95
C GLY A 68 -6.79 -4.63 -29.68
N PRO A 69 -6.18 -4.05 -30.73
CA PRO A 69 -6.68 -2.84 -31.38
C PRO A 69 -8.01 -2.99 -32.16
N ASP A 70 -8.59 -4.19 -32.29
CA ASP A 70 -9.59 -4.48 -33.34
C ASP A 70 -11.00 -4.86 -32.89
N GLU A 71 -11.39 -4.73 -31.60
CA GLU A 71 -12.77 -5.05 -31.19
C GLU A 71 -13.54 -3.82 -30.62
N PRO A 72 -14.31 -3.10 -31.46
CA PRO A 72 -15.10 -1.96 -30.99
C PRO A 72 -16.30 -2.41 -30.16
N MET A 73 -16.23 -2.14 -28.85
CA MET A 73 -17.33 -2.36 -27.90
C MET A 73 -18.32 -1.18 -27.90
N LEU A 74 -18.84 -0.82 -29.07
CA LEU A 74 -20.06 -0.01 -29.13
C LEU A 74 -21.14 -0.91 -29.71
N PRO A 75 -22.33 -1.05 -29.08
CA PRO A 75 -23.48 -1.55 -29.82
C PRO A 75 -23.60 -0.65 -31.04
N ALA A 76 -23.69 -1.25 -32.24
CA ALA A 76 -23.80 -0.54 -33.49
C ALA A 76 -24.76 0.64 -33.29
N SER A 77 -24.28 1.87 -33.53
CA SER A 77 -25.13 3.06 -33.44
C SER A 77 -26.44 2.74 -34.15
N PRO A 78 -27.61 2.97 -33.52
CA PRO A 78 -28.87 2.53 -34.08
C PRO A 78 -28.99 3.05 -35.51
N GLU A 79 -29.42 2.18 -36.44
CA GLU A 79 -29.64 2.57 -37.84
C GLU A 79 -30.43 3.88 -37.88
N ARG A 80 -29.89 4.87 -38.59
CA ARG A 80 -30.50 6.20 -38.70
C ARG A 80 -31.92 6.03 -39.22
N LEU A 81 -32.89 6.40 -38.39
CA LEU A 81 -34.29 6.35 -38.81
C LEU A 81 -34.54 7.54 -39.75
N PRO A 82 -35.04 7.31 -40.98
CA PRO A 82 -35.27 8.39 -41.92
C PRO A 82 -36.32 9.36 -41.35
N GLY A 83 -35.96 10.65 -41.25
CA GLY A 83 -36.86 11.72 -40.81
C GLY A 83 -36.76 12.11 -39.33
N VAL A 84 -35.88 11.48 -38.54
CA VAL A 84 -35.61 11.87 -37.15
C VAL A 84 -34.31 12.68 -37.07
N ASP A 85 -34.33 13.77 -36.30
CA ASP A 85 -33.15 14.59 -36.05
C ASP A 85 -32.04 13.72 -35.40
N PRO A 86 -30.84 13.61 -36.01
CA PRO A 86 -29.77 12.76 -35.50
C PRO A 86 -29.36 13.07 -34.06
N GLU A 87 -29.44 14.33 -33.64
CA GLU A 87 -29.14 14.71 -32.25
C GLU A 87 -30.22 14.24 -31.27
N ALA A 88 -31.48 14.30 -31.67
CA ALA A 88 -32.59 13.79 -30.87
C ALA A 88 -32.52 12.26 -30.73
N GLN A 89 -32.16 11.55 -31.81
CA GLN A 89 -31.97 10.10 -31.79
C GLN A 89 -30.78 9.69 -30.90
N ARG A 90 -29.69 10.46 -30.91
CA ARG A 90 -28.54 10.24 -30.03
C ARG A 90 -28.90 10.48 -28.56
N ARG A 91 -29.57 11.59 -28.23
CA ARG A 91 -29.99 11.89 -26.85
C ARG A 91 -30.94 10.84 -26.29
N ALA A 92 -31.93 10.41 -27.08
CA ALA A 92 -32.86 9.35 -26.65
C ALA A 92 -32.15 8.01 -26.38
N TRP A 93 -31.13 7.69 -27.19
CA TRP A 93 -30.32 6.50 -26.99
C TRP A 93 -29.41 6.60 -25.75
N GLU A 94 -28.78 7.75 -25.52
CA GLU A 94 -27.99 8.04 -24.32
C GLU A 94 -28.85 7.99 -23.05
N GLU A 95 -30.06 8.56 -23.08
CA GLU A 95 -31.02 8.50 -21.99
C GLU A 95 -31.44 7.04 -21.70
N GLN A 96 -31.72 6.25 -22.74
CA GLN A 96 -32.10 4.84 -22.59
C GLN A 96 -30.96 3.99 -21.99
N MET A 97 -29.72 4.21 -22.44
CA MET A 97 -28.54 3.53 -21.88
C MET A 97 -28.29 3.94 -20.42
N SER A 98 -28.48 5.21 -20.07
CA SER A 98 -28.36 5.68 -18.69
C SER A 98 -29.42 5.04 -17.77
N LEU A 99 -30.64 4.86 -18.26
CA LEU A 99 -31.74 4.19 -17.55
C LEU A 99 -31.47 2.69 -17.34
N ASP A 100 -30.94 1.99 -18.35
CA ASP A 100 -30.60 0.57 -18.24
C ASP A 100 -29.37 0.35 -17.33
N TYR A 101 -28.40 1.27 -17.32
CA TYR A 101 -27.29 1.26 -16.37
C TYR A 101 -27.78 1.43 -14.93
N VAL A 102 -28.65 2.42 -14.68
CA VAL A 102 -29.26 2.63 -13.35
C VAL A 102 -30.09 1.42 -12.91
N ARG A 103 -30.85 0.79 -13.83
CA ARG A 103 -31.59 -0.45 -13.52
C ARG A 103 -30.68 -1.63 -13.17
N ARG A 104 -29.54 -1.80 -13.87
CA ARG A 104 -28.57 -2.85 -13.52
C ARG A 104 -27.95 -2.61 -12.15
N MET A 105 -27.59 -1.37 -11.84
CA MET A 105 -27.06 -1.00 -10.53
C MET A 105 -28.09 -1.26 -9.42
N GLN A 106 -29.36 -0.88 -9.62
CA GLN A 106 -30.43 -1.17 -8.66
C GLN A 106 -30.72 -2.67 -8.52
N ALA A 107 -30.62 -3.45 -9.61
CA ALA A 107 -30.81 -4.90 -9.54
C ALA A 107 -29.68 -5.62 -8.80
N GLN A 108 -28.44 -5.11 -8.88
CA GLN A 108 -27.32 -5.60 -8.08
C GLN A 108 -27.44 -5.23 -6.60
N GLU A 109 -27.94 -4.03 -6.29
CA GLU A 109 -28.00 -3.53 -4.92
C GLU A 109 -29.19 -4.10 -4.12
N TYR A 110 -30.31 -4.43 -4.77
CA TYR A 110 -31.53 -4.87 -4.07
C TYR A 110 -31.94 -6.33 -4.30
N GLY A 111 -31.20 -7.08 -5.12
CA GLY A 111 -31.59 -8.43 -5.53
C GLY A 111 -32.88 -8.43 -6.37
N ALA A 112 -33.06 -9.44 -7.22
CA ALA A 112 -34.23 -9.52 -8.08
C ALA A 112 -35.53 -9.66 -7.24
N ILE A 113 -36.26 -8.56 -7.07
CA ILE A 113 -37.61 -8.58 -6.49
C ILE A 113 -38.50 -9.37 -7.47
N PRO A 114 -39.11 -10.50 -7.06
CA PRO A 114 -40.03 -11.21 -7.93
C PRO A 114 -41.21 -10.29 -8.23
N MET A 115 -41.40 -9.94 -9.50
CA MET A 115 -42.55 -9.16 -9.95
C MET A 115 -43.83 -9.94 -9.65
N GLN A 116 -44.47 -9.63 -8.53
CA GLN A 116 -45.86 -9.97 -8.32
C GLN A 116 -46.70 -9.08 -9.23
N THR A 117 -47.30 -9.70 -10.24
CA THR A 117 -48.37 -9.11 -11.04
C THR A 117 -49.56 -8.85 -10.12
N SER A 118 -49.74 -7.60 -9.67
CA SER A 118 -50.97 -7.19 -8.99
C SER A 118 -51.94 -6.50 -9.94
N PRO A 119 -53.25 -6.74 -9.74
CA PRO A 119 -54.28 -6.45 -10.72
C PRO A 119 -54.80 -5.01 -10.65
N MET A 120 -55.40 -4.61 -11.76
CA MET A 120 -56.22 -3.42 -11.97
C MET A 120 -57.13 -3.07 -10.78
N ALA A 121 -57.09 -1.80 -10.36
CA ALA A 121 -58.22 -1.16 -9.69
C ALA A 121 -58.23 0.34 -9.99
N ASP A 122 -59.29 0.78 -10.69
CA ASP A 122 -59.81 2.13 -10.68
C ASP A 122 -60.02 2.61 -9.24
N ASN A 123 -59.60 3.84 -8.90
CA ASN A 123 -60.53 4.82 -8.37
C ASN A 123 -59.95 6.24 -8.33
N SER A 124 -60.75 7.15 -8.90
CA SER A 124 -60.82 8.58 -8.67
C SER A 124 -60.75 9.00 -7.19
N GLY A 125 -60.08 10.13 -6.92
CA GLY A 125 -60.16 10.80 -5.63
C GLY A 125 -59.20 11.98 -5.51
N ASP A 126 -59.72 13.17 -5.78
CA ASP A 126 -59.07 14.47 -5.66
C ASP A 126 -58.38 14.70 -4.31
N GLY A 127 -57.19 15.31 -4.37
CA GLY A 127 -56.45 15.76 -3.20
C GLY A 127 -55.16 16.48 -3.60
N GLU A 128 -55.29 17.77 -3.91
CA GLU A 128 -54.18 18.70 -4.12
C GLU A 128 -53.17 18.61 -2.96
N ARG A 129 -52.00 18.02 -3.22
CA ARG A 129 -50.80 18.19 -2.40
C ARG A 129 -49.73 18.83 -3.27
N LEU A 130 -49.34 20.03 -2.87
CA LEU A 130 -48.23 20.81 -3.41
C LEU A 130 -46.97 19.94 -3.41
N ILE A 131 -46.55 19.48 -4.59
CA ILE A 131 -45.30 18.78 -4.82
C ILE A 131 -44.20 19.84 -4.88
N ALA A 132 -43.34 19.87 -3.87
CA ALA A 132 -42.12 20.67 -3.89
C ALA A 132 -41.25 20.23 -5.08
N SER A 133 -40.64 21.21 -5.74
CA SER A 133 -39.89 21.03 -6.98
C SER A 133 -38.68 20.09 -6.77
N PRO A 134 -38.38 19.16 -7.70
CA PRO A 134 -37.24 18.22 -7.61
C PRO A 134 -35.86 18.88 -7.42
N MET A 135 -35.76 20.18 -7.71
CA MET A 135 -34.52 20.95 -7.57
C MET A 135 -34.22 21.37 -6.12
N GLU A 136 -35.23 21.39 -5.23
CA GLU A 136 -35.06 21.74 -3.82
C GLU A 136 -34.63 20.53 -2.96
N ALA A 137 -34.88 19.31 -3.46
CA ALA A 137 -34.41 18.06 -2.85
C ALA A 137 -32.90 17.79 -3.10
N LEU A 138 -32.30 18.42 -4.12
CA LEU A 138 -30.86 18.32 -4.39
C LEU A 138 -30.01 19.25 -3.50
N ALA A 139 -30.58 20.37 -3.03
CA ALA A 139 -29.87 21.31 -2.16
C ALA A 139 -29.71 20.81 -0.71
N GLN A 140 -30.50 19.83 -0.27
CA GLN A 140 -30.39 19.23 1.08
C GLN A 140 -29.42 18.04 1.16
N ARG A 141 -28.85 17.58 0.04
CA ARG A 141 -27.99 16.38 -0.01
C ARG A 141 -26.51 16.62 0.31
N HIS A 142 -26.10 17.86 0.56
CA HIS A 142 -24.70 18.22 0.87
C HIS A 142 -24.38 18.39 2.37
N GLN A 143 -25.23 17.89 3.29
CA GLN A 143 -25.00 18.02 4.74
C GLN A 143 -24.93 16.69 5.52
N TRP A 144 -24.61 15.58 4.87
CA TRP A 144 -24.35 14.31 5.55
C TRP A 144 -22.87 13.95 5.45
N THR A 145 -22.01 14.69 6.16
CA THR A 145 -20.78 14.05 6.66
C THR A 145 -21.20 13.12 7.78
N SER A 146 -20.81 11.84 7.70
CA SER A 146 -21.08 10.86 8.74
C SER A 146 -20.62 11.41 10.10
N PRO A 147 -21.35 11.20 11.21
CA PRO A 147 -20.91 11.62 12.54
C PRO A 147 -19.50 11.12 12.89
N LEU A 148 -19.11 9.95 12.33
CA LEU A 148 -17.77 9.39 12.47
C LEU A 148 -16.71 10.24 11.76
N GLN A 149 -17.03 10.74 10.57
CA GLN A 149 -16.12 11.56 9.77
C GLN A 149 -15.99 12.98 10.34
N GLN A 150 -17.04 13.51 10.98
CA GLN A 150 -16.94 14.74 11.78
C GLN A 150 -16.01 14.56 12.97
N GLN A 151 -16.04 13.38 13.61
CA GLN A 151 -15.16 13.06 14.73
C GLN A 151 -13.70 12.92 14.30
N GLU A 152 -13.44 12.33 13.13
CA GLU A 152 -12.11 12.22 12.53
C GLU A 152 -11.55 13.59 12.11
N ASP A 153 -12.37 14.43 11.45
CA ASP A 153 -11.98 15.78 11.06
C ASP A 153 -11.69 16.67 12.27
N GLU A 154 -12.45 16.50 13.36
CA GLU A 154 -12.25 17.23 14.61
C GLU A 154 -11.00 16.74 15.36
N ALA A 155 -10.72 15.43 15.35
CA ALA A 155 -9.48 14.87 15.88
C ALA A 155 -8.24 15.37 15.12
N LEU A 156 -8.32 15.45 13.78
CA LEU A 156 -7.26 16.00 12.93
C LEU A 156 -7.00 17.49 13.21
N ARG A 157 -8.07 18.27 13.39
CA ARG A 157 -7.95 19.69 13.78
C ARG A 157 -7.31 19.86 15.16
N GLN A 158 -7.68 19.03 16.14
CA GLN A 158 -7.08 19.06 17.48
C GLN A 158 -5.60 18.64 17.46
N ALA A 159 -5.23 17.65 16.64
CA ALA A 159 -3.84 17.22 16.48
C ALA A 159 -2.97 18.34 15.87
N ILE A 160 -3.47 19.04 14.85
CA ILE A 160 -2.78 20.19 14.25
C ILE A 160 -2.65 21.35 15.26
N GLU A 161 -3.68 21.61 16.07
CA GLU A 161 -3.61 22.67 17.09
C GLU A 161 -2.62 22.33 18.22
N ASN A 162 -2.57 21.06 18.65
CA ASN A 162 -1.61 20.57 19.65
C ASN A 162 -0.16 20.60 19.12
N SER A 163 0.04 20.28 17.84
CA SER A 163 1.34 20.42 17.18
C SER A 163 1.80 21.89 17.13
N LYS A 164 0.88 22.83 16.83
CA LYS A 164 1.20 24.28 16.85
C LYS A 164 1.48 24.80 18.27
N LYS A 165 0.79 24.29 19.29
CA LYS A 165 1.04 24.65 20.70
C LYS A 165 2.38 24.12 21.20
N THR A 166 2.77 22.91 20.82
CA THR A 166 4.07 22.33 21.22
C THR A 166 5.24 23.00 20.50
N ALA A 167 5.07 23.39 19.22
CA ALA A 167 6.07 24.16 18.48
C ALA A 167 6.29 25.58 19.02
N ASN A 168 5.27 26.20 19.64
CA ASN A 168 5.39 27.52 20.25
C ASN A 168 5.80 27.50 21.74
N ALA A 169 5.71 26.34 22.41
CA ALA A 169 6.10 26.20 23.81
C ALA A 169 7.58 25.84 24.01
N SER A 170 8.32 25.48 22.95
CA SER A 170 9.74 25.15 23.00
C SER A 170 10.69 26.34 22.80
N GLY A 171 10.16 27.56 22.69
CA GLY A 171 10.95 28.76 22.38
C GLY A 171 11.62 29.46 23.57
N ASP A 172 11.19 29.26 24.81
CA ASP A 172 11.68 30.05 25.95
C ASP A 172 11.69 29.25 27.26
N ALA A 173 12.72 28.42 27.47
CA ALA A 173 13.09 27.96 28.82
C ALA A 173 14.59 27.64 28.90
N SER A 174 15.33 28.60 29.44
CA SER A 174 16.73 28.53 29.82
C SER A 174 17.00 27.50 30.93
N GLY A 175 18.13 26.82 30.84
CA GLY A 175 19.08 26.74 31.95
C GLY A 175 18.92 25.62 32.99
N SER A 176 20.01 24.85 33.09
CA SER A 176 20.64 24.40 34.34
C SER A 176 20.43 22.96 34.82
N THR A 177 21.56 22.22 34.74
CA THR A 177 22.08 21.15 35.61
C THR A 177 21.95 19.67 35.21
N SER A 178 23.15 19.04 35.31
CA SER A 178 23.53 17.63 35.52
C SER A 178 23.52 16.63 34.35
N GLU A 179 24.72 16.49 33.79
CA GLU A 179 25.56 15.28 33.72
C GLU A 179 25.09 14.01 32.97
N ALA A 180 25.97 13.64 32.02
CA ALA A 180 26.32 12.30 31.55
C ALA A 180 25.47 11.66 30.43
N ALA A 181 25.82 11.95 29.17
CA ALA A 181 26.30 10.95 28.19
C ALA A 181 26.45 11.64 26.81
N GLY A 182 27.62 11.49 26.19
CA GLY A 182 28.03 12.23 25.00
C GLY A 182 27.26 11.81 23.73
N GLY A 183 26.57 12.78 23.16
CA GLY A 183 26.21 12.83 21.74
C GLY A 183 26.88 14.06 21.14
N VAL A 184 27.76 13.85 20.16
CA VAL A 184 28.46 14.90 19.43
C VAL A 184 27.44 15.56 18.51
N SER A 185 26.99 16.76 18.88
CA SER A 185 26.10 17.58 18.08
C SER A 185 26.87 18.21 16.91
N ASP A 186 26.42 17.84 15.72
CA ASP A 186 26.83 18.28 14.38
C ASP A 186 26.30 19.70 14.09
N ASP A 187 26.76 20.69 14.86
CA ASP A 187 26.34 22.10 14.67
C ASP A 187 27.49 23.08 14.99
N SER A 188 28.74 22.62 14.91
CA SER A 188 29.94 23.39 15.25
C SER A 188 30.98 23.49 14.12
N VAL A 189 30.68 22.96 12.93
CA VAL A 189 31.63 22.94 11.81
C VAL A 189 31.68 24.29 11.08
N GLU A 190 30.58 25.07 11.05
CA GLU A 190 30.53 26.34 10.32
C GLU A 190 31.18 27.56 11.04
N HIS A 191 31.76 27.40 12.23
CA HIS A 191 32.45 28.50 12.95
C HIS A 191 33.95 28.27 13.17
N ILE A 192 34.47 27.10 12.80
CA ILE A 192 35.90 26.80 12.90
C ILE A 192 36.65 27.39 11.70
N ASP A 193 36.04 27.41 10.52
CA ASP A 193 36.66 27.96 9.31
C ASP A 193 36.87 29.48 9.38
N ASP A 194 35.93 30.24 9.97
CA ASP A 194 36.08 31.69 10.13
C ASP A 194 37.19 32.07 11.12
N ALA A 195 37.35 31.30 12.21
CA ALA A 195 38.41 31.52 13.19
C ALA A 195 39.80 31.13 12.64
N ILE A 196 39.87 30.04 11.86
CA ILE A 196 41.11 29.64 11.19
C ILE A 196 41.48 30.67 10.11
N MET A 197 40.52 31.16 9.34
CA MET A 197 40.75 32.17 8.29
C MET A 197 41.20 33.52 8.86
N GLN A 198 40.58 34.00 9.94
CA GLN A 198 41.02 35.22 10.64
C GLN A 198 42.42 35.08 11.26
N SER A 199 42.77 33.89 11.76
CA SER A 199 44.11 33.65 12.32
C SER A 199 45.21 33.67 11.23
N GLN A 200 44.91 33.15 10.04
CA GLN A 200 45.82 33.16 8.90
C GLN A 200 46.00 34.58 8.35
N GLU A 201 44.93 35.38 8.31
CA GLU A 201 44.99 36.77 7.84
C GLU A 201 45.76 37.67 8.83
N ALA A 202 45.62 37.44 10.15
CA ALA A 202 46.41 38.12 11.17
C ALA A 202 47.90 37.74 11.12
N ALA A 203 48.21 36.47 10.85
CA ALA A 203 49.59 36.00 10.67
C ALA A 203 50.24 36.59 9.41
N TYR A 204 49.49 36.64 8.30
CA TYR A 204 49.96 37.24 7.04
C TYR A 204 50.20 38.75 7.18
N ASN A 205 49.32 39.48 7.88
CA ASN A 205 49.49 40.91 8.14
C ASN A 205 50.62 41.22 9.13
N ARG A 206 50.92 40.31 10.07
CA ARG A 206 52.08 40.44 10.98
C ARG A 206 53.41 40.24 10.23
N ALA A 207 53.48 39.33 9.26
CA ALA A 207 54.67 39.14 8.43
C ALA A 207 54.90 40.29 7.44
N ARG A 208 53.83 40.94 6.96
CA ARG A 208 53.94 42.08 6.04
C ARG A 208 54.38 43.39 6.70
N SER A 209 54.27 43.50 8.02
CA SER A 209 54.52 44.75 8.76
C SER A 209 55.89 44.85 9.45
N SER A 210 56.76 43.83 9.43
CA SER A 210 58.08 43.91 10.08
C SER A 210 59.27 44.27 9.21
N ASP A 211 59.16 44.23 7.87
CA ASP A 211 60.35 44.27 6.99
C ASP A 211 60.39 45.47 6.03
N PHE A 212 59.92 46.63 6.49
CA PHE A 212 60.14 47.90 5.81
C PHE A 212 61.17 48.72 6.60
N LEU A 213 62.37 48.90 6.00
CA LEU A 213 63.51 49.77 6.40
C LEU A 213 64.69 49.10 7.14
N SER A 214 65.40 48.19 6.46
CA SER A 214 66.87 48.15 6.48
C SER A 214 67.40 47.21 5.40
N GLY A 215 67.66 47.73 4.20
CA GLY A 215 68.25 46.95 3.12
C GLY A 215 69.77 46.78 3.28
N PRO A 216 70.31 45.55 3.28
CA PRO A 216 71.69 45.31 2.90
C PRO A 216 71.82 45.27 1.37
N SER A 217 72.90 45.87 0.90
CA SER A 217 73.30 46.05 -0.50
C SER A 217 73.24 44.76 -1.35
N PRO A 218 72.67 44.78 -2.58
CA PRO A 218 72.50 43.61 -3.44
C PRO A 218 73.73 43.37 -4.31
N SER A 219 74.85 42.96 -3.72
CA SER A 219 76.02 42.54 -4.49
C SER A 219 76.80 41.50 -3.70
N ALA A 220 76.85 40.28 -4.26
CA ALA A 220 77.58 39.11 -3.75
C ALA A 220 76.87 38.20 -2.74
N VAL A 221 75.56 37.96 -2.90
CA VAL A 221 74.93 36.75 -2.35
C VAL A 221 75.20 35.58 -3.28
N SER A 222 76.18 34.79 -2.86
CA SER A 222 76.69 33.51 -3.34
C SER A 222 75.76 32.66 -4.20
N ALA A 223 76.25 32.29 -5.39
CA ALA A 223 75.71 31.22 -6.25
C ALA A 223 75.49 29.87 -5.51
N SER A 224 76.13 29.68 -4.35
CA SER A 224 75.95 28.50 -3.49
C SER A 224 74.59 28.47 -2.76
N GLN A 225 73.97 29.61 -2.46
CA GLN A 225 72.66 29.66 -1.79
C GLN A 225 71.49 29.43 -2.76
N MET A 226 71.67 29.79 -4.03
CA MET A 226 70.68 29.48 -5.08
C MET A 226 70.55 27.97 -5.33
N SER A 227 71.64 27.21 -5.18
CA SER A 227 71.63 25.74 -5.31
C SER A 227 70.89 25.03 -4.18
N GLU A 228 70.89 25.57 -2.97
CA GLU A 228 70.15 25.00 -1.83
C GLU A 228 68.65 25.35 -1.92
N ALA A 229 68.32 26.58 -2.31
CA ALA A 229 66.95 27.00 -2.54
C ALA A 229 66.26 26.15 -3.63
N GLU A 230 66.95 25.86 -4.74
CA GLU A 230 66.42 25.01 -5.81
C GLU A 230 66.24 23.55 -5.35
N ARG A 231 67.10 23.05 -4.45
CA ARG A 231 66.97 21.69 -3.89
C ARG A 231 65.76 21.58 -2.97
N VAL A 232 65.57 22.55 -2.09
CA VAL A 232 64.40 22.64 -1.20
C VAL A 232 63.12 22.78 -2.03
N GLU A 233 63.13 23.60 -3.08
CA GLU A 233 61.97 23.76 -3.95
C GLU A 233 61.58 22.43 -4.62
N ARG A 234 62.55 21.67 -5.14
CA ARG A 234 62.29 20.34 -5.72
C ARG A 234 61.75 19.34 -4.69
N GLU A 235 62.31 19.31 -3.48
CA GLU A 235 61.82 18.45 -2.40
C GLU A 235 60.39 18.83 -1.99
N THR A 236 60.07 20.12 -1.90
CA THR A 236 58.70 20.58 -1.60
C THR A 236 57.71 20.25 -2.71
N GLN A 237 58.12 20.35 -3.98
CA GLN A 237 57.28 19.95 -5.12
C GLN A 237 57.01 18.44 -5.10
N GLN A 238 58.01 17.61 -4.76
CA GLN A 238 57.83 16.17 -4.63
C GLN A 238 56.88 15.80 -3.50
N LEU A 239 57.01 16.44 -2.33
CA LEU A 239 56.10 16.22 -1.21
C LEU A 239 54.66 16.62 -1.54
N ARG A 240 54.46 17.76 -2.21
CA ARG A 240 53.13 18.18 -2.68
C ARG A 240 52.53 17.15 -3.65
N ALA A 241 53.31 16.68 -4.61
CA ALA A 241 52.84 15.66 -5.55
C ALA A 241 52.47 14.33 -4.87
N MET A 242 53.18 13.93 -3.81
CA MET A 242 52.84 12.74 -3.02
C MET A 242 51.54 12.94 -2.24
N VAL A 243 51.38 14.08 -1.55
CA VAL A 243 50.16 14.41 -0.79
C VAL A 243 48.95 14.52 -1.72
N ASP A 244 49.10 15.16 -2.89
CA ASP A 244 48.03 15.27 -3.88
C ASP A 244 47.59 13.89 -4.38
N ARG A 245 48.54 12.97 -4.57
CA ARG A 245 48.25 11.59 -4.96
C ARG A 245 47.51 10.83 -3.87
N GLU A 246 47.97 10.90 -2.63
CA GLU A 246 47.33 10.25 -1.49
C GLU A 246 45.91 10.79 -1.27
N THR A 247 45.72 12.11 -1.39
CA THR A 247 44.41 12.76 -1.27
C THR A 247 43.44 12.25 -2.33
N ARG A 248 43.89 12.09 -3.58
CA ARG A 248 43.06 11.51 -4.66
C ARG A 248 42.73 10.05 -4.40
N GLU A 249 43.70 9.27 -3.95
CA GLU A 249 43.47 7.85 -3.63
C GLU A 249 42.45 7.68 -2.50
N VAL A 250 42.46 8.55 -1.48
CA VAL A 250 41.46 8.56 -0.42
C VAL A 250 40.09 8.98 -0.95
N GLN A 251 40.01 10.05 -1.74
CA GLN A 251 38.75 10.51 -2.34
C GLN A 251 38.12 9.45 -3.27
N ASP A 252 38.94 8.79 -4.08
CA ASP A 252 38.48 7.72 -4.98
C ASP A 252 37.97 6.51 -4.16
N GLN A 253 38.63 6.17 -3.05
CA GLN A 253 38.18 5.11 -2.15
C GLN A 253 36.87 5.45 -1.44
N GLU A 254 36.73 6.66 -0.92
CA GLU A 254 35.50 7.13 -0.27
C GLU A 254 34.33 7.17 -1.26
N TYR A 255 34.58 7.64 -2.48
CA TYR A 255 33.58 7.64 -3.54
C TYR A 255 33.12 6.21 -3.90
N GLN A 256 34.06 5.27 -4.03
CA GLN A 256 33.72 3.86 -4.29
C GLN A 256 32.90 3.24 -3.15
N GLN A 257 33.27 3.51 -1.90
CA GLN A 257 32.53 3.00 -0.74
C GLN A 257 31.12 3.60 -0.65
N SER A 258 30.95 4.89 -0.94
CA SER A 258 29.63 5.53 -1.01
C SER A 258 28.77 4.88 -2.09
N LEU A 259 29.33 4.64 -3.28
CA LEU A 259 28.63 4.02 -4.40
C LEU A 259 28.18 2.58 -4.05
N GLU A 260 29.02 1.81 -3.36
CA GLU A 260 28.68 0.46 -2.91
C GLU A 260 27.59 0.47 -1.83
N MET A 261 27.64 1.41 -0.89
CA MET A 261 26.63 1.58 0.14
C MET A 261 25.27 1.98 -0.43
N ASP A 262 25.26 2.89 -1.40
CA ASP A 262 24.03 3.32 -2.08
C ASP A 262 23.41 2.16 -2.87
N ARG A 263 24.23 1.42 -3.63
CA ARG A 263 23.78 0.21 -4.34
C ARG A 263 23.20 -0.83 -3.39
N LYS A 264 23.84 -1.06 -2.25
CA LYS A 264 23.36 -2.03 -1.24
C LYS A 264 22.04 -1.59 -0.62
N ARG A 265 21.89 -0.30 -0.33
CA ARG A 265 20.64 0.27 0.20
C ARG A 265 19.50 0.16 -0.81
N GLU A 266 19.78 0.40 -2.09
CA GLU A 266 18.81 0.25 -3.18
C GLU A 266 18.39 -1.22 -3.37
N GLU A 267 19.34 -2.15 -3.37
CA GLU A 267 19.05 -3.59 -3.46
C GLU A 267 18.23 -4.10 -2.25
N GLU A 268 18.53 -3.63 -1.03
CA GLU A 268 17.75 -3.96 0.16
C GLU A 268 16.33 -3.38 0.11
N LYS A 269 16.19 -2.13 -0.35
CA LYS A 269 14.88 -1.50 -0.54
C LYS A 269 14.05 -2.27 -1.55
N ARG A 270 14.63 -2.61 -2.70
CA ARG A 270 13.96 -3.42 -3.74
C ARG A 270 13.53 -4.78 -3.21
N LYS A 271 14.40 -5.47 -2.45
CA LYS A 271 14.06 -6.77 -1.85
C LYS A 271 12.88 -6.69 -0.88
N ARG A 272 12.83 -5.64 -0.05
CA ARG A 272 11.70 -5.41 0.87
C ARG A 272 10.40 -5.10 0.12
N GLU A 273 10.46 -4.28 -0.93
CA GLU A 273 9.31 -3.98 -1.77
C GLU A 273 8.78 -5.24 -2.49
N GLU A 274 9.69 -6.09 -3.02
CA GLU A 274 9.33 -7.38 -3.61
C GLU A 274 8.68 -8.33 -2.59
N GLU A 275 9.24 -8.45 -1.38
CA GLU A 275 8.68 -9.30 -0.32
C GLU A 275 7.27 -8.85 0.11
N ILE A 276 7.04 -7.55 0.21
CA ILE A 276 5.73 -6.98 0.55
C ILE A 276 4.72 -7.25 -0.58
N SER A 277 5.11 -7.02 -1.83
CA SER A 277 4.25 -7.26 -3.00
C SER A 277 3.88 -8.74 -3.13
N ASP A 278 4.84 -9.64 -2.95
CA ASP A 278 4.62 -11.09 -2.98
C ASP A 278 3.67 -11.56 -1.87
N ALA A 279 3.81 -11.01 -0.66
CA ALA A 279 2.93 -11.31 0.47
C ALA A 279 1.50 -10.82 0.20
N ALA A 280 1.35 -9.59 -0.32
CA ALA A 280 0.05 -9.04 -0.70
C ALA A 280 -0.64 -9.86 -1.80
N ALA A 281 0.10 -10.25 -2.85
CA ALA A 281 -0.43 -11.08 -3.92
C ALA A 281 -0.92 -12.44 -3.42
N LYS A 282 -0.13 -13.12 -2.56
CA LYS A 282 -0.55 -14.39 -1.93
C LYS A 282 -1.79 -14.22 -1.08
N TYR A 283 -1.89 -13.12 -0.33
CA TYR A 283 -3.07 -12.83 0.48
C TYR A 283 -4.34 -12.71 -0.37
N VAL A 284 -4.28 -11.98 -1.48
CA VAL A 284 -5.44 -11.80 -2.39
C VAL A 284 -5.86 -13.13 -3.03
N ILE A 285 -4.89 -13.94 -3.47
CA ILE A 285 -5.16 -15.29 -4.01
C ILE A 285 -5.81 -16.17 -2.93
N LEU A 286 -5.31 -16.14 -1.70
CA LEU A 286 -5.88 -16.92 -0.61
C LEU A 286 -7.30 -16.46 -0.27
N LYS A 287 -7.52 -15.16 -0.11
CA LYS A 287 -8.82 -14.54 0.19
C LYS A 287 -9.89 -14.96 -0.81
N SER A 288 -9.55 -14.94 -2.09
CA SER A 288 -10.47 -15.32 -3.15
C SER A 288 -10.74 -16.82 -3.22
N ALA A 289 -9.73 -17.66 -3.00
CA ALA A 289 -9.91 -19.10 -2.87
C ALA A 289 -10.87 -19.42 -1.70
N MET A 290 -10.75 -18.70 -0.58
CA MET A 290 -11.66 -18.84 0.56
C MET A 290 -13.07 -18.33 0.27
N LYS A 291 -13.21 -17.21 -0.45
CA LYS A 291 -14.50 -16.71 -0.94
C LYS A 291 -15.20 -17.74 -1.83
N ARG A 292 -14.47 -18.37 -2.75
CA ARG A 292 -14.96 -19.44 -3.63
C ARG A 292 -15.42 -20.65 -2.82
N LYS A 293 -14.58 -21.17 -1.91
CA LYS A 293 -14.95 -22.26 -0.98
C LYS A 293 -16.21 -21.94 -0.20
N ARG A 294 -16.31 -20.73 0.34
CA ARG A 294 -17.49 -20.30 1.10
C ARG A 294 -18.76 -20.28 0.23
N SER A 295 -18.65 -19.87 -1.03
CA SER A 295 -19.76 -19.83 -1.97
C SER A 295 -20.18 -21.20 -2.51
N SER A 296 -19.27 -22.17 -2.57
CA SER A 296 -19.58 -23.55 -2.97
C SER A 296 -20.26 -24.36 -1.87
N LEU A 297 -20.23 -23.88 -0.62
CA LEU A 297 -20.87 -24.59 0.49
C LEU A 297 -22.39 -24.63 0.34
N PRO A 298 -23.02 -25.79 0.57
CA PRO A 298 -24.47 -25.92 0.50
C PRO A 298 -25.17 -25.04 1.55
N ALA A 299 -26.38 -24.61 1.24
CA ALA A 299 -27.20 -23.82 2.16
C ALA A 299 -27.54 -24.64 3.41
N GLU A 300 -27.61 -23.98 4.56
CA GLU A 300 -27.86 -24.67 5.83
C GLU A 300 -29.27 -25.32 5.83
N PRO A 301 -29.39 -26.63 6.14
CA PRO A 301 -30.67 -27.32 6.15
C PRO A 301 -31.57 -26.86 7.29
N ASP A 302 -32.86 -26.72 7.00
CA ASP A 302 -33.89 -26.30 7.97
C ASP A 302 -34.02 -27.30 9.14
N ARG A 303 -34.47 -26.82 10.29
CA ARG A 303 -34.44 -27.54 11.58
C ARG A 303 -35.17 -28.89 11.57
N GLY A 304 -36.10 -29.10 10.65
CA GLY A 304 -36.87 -30.35 10.48
C GLY A 304 -36.46 -31.24 9.31
N ALA A 305 -35.39 -30.90 8.57
CA ALA A 305 -34.93 -31.70 7.44
C ALA A 305 -34.49 -33.11 7.89
N LYS A 306 -34.89 -34.14 7.13
CA LYS A 306 -34.43 -35.51 7.38
C LYS A 306 -32.95 -35.62 7.06
N GLY A 307 -32.18 -36.24 7.94
CA GLY A 307 -30.72 -36.34 7.77
C GLY A 307 -29.97 -35.08 8.18
N ARG A 308 -30.59 -34.14 8.89
CA ARG A 308 -29.88 -32.97 9.44
C ARG A 308 -28.87 -33.39 10.50
N VAL A 309 -27.62 -32.98 10.31
CA VAL A 309 -26.51 -33.17 11.23
C VAL A 309 -26.01 -31.81 11.70
N GLU A 310 -25.94 -31.59 13.00
CA GLU A 310 -25.45 -30.35 13.59
C GLU A 310 -24.00 -30.51 14.05
N ILE A 311 -23.09 -29.76 13.42
CA ILE A 311 -21.67 -29.87 13.68
C ILE A 311 -21.21 -28.65 14.47
N ALA A 312 -20.63 -28.91 15.64
CA ALA A 312 -19.97 -27.90 16.44
C ALA A 312 -18.46 -28.11 16.35
N ALA A 313 -17.76 -27.25 15.63
CA ALA A 313 -16.32 -27.34 15.49
C ALA A 313 -15.60 -26.36 16.42
N ARG A 314 -14.47 -26.80 16.99
CA ARG A 314 -13.54 -25.95 17.74
C ARG A 314 -12.34 -25.63 16.87
N LEU A 315 -12.12 -24.33 16.65
CA LEU A 315 -11.00 -23.76 15.92
C LEU A 315 -9.74 -23.74 16.81
N PHE A 316 -8.56 -23.46 16.22
CA PHE A 316 -7.28 -23.40 16.95
C PHE A 316 -7.22 -22.26 17.97
N ASN A 317 -7.93 -21.17 17.70
CA ASN A 317 -8.07 -20.04 18.62
C ASN A 317 -8.99 -20.36 19.82
N GLY A 318 -9.55 -21.57 19.89
CA GLY A 318 -10.48 -21.99 20.94
C GLY A 318 -11.92 -21.54 20.70
N LYS A 319 -12.18 -20.73 19.68
CA LYS A 319 -13.53 -20.34 19.28
C LYS A 319 -14.31 -21.57 18.81
N ARG A 320 -15.58 -21.61 19.20
CA ARG A 320 -16.52 -22.64 18.79
C ARG A 320 -17.43 -22.06 17.70
N VAL A 321 -17.45 -22.71 16.56
CA VAL A 321 -18.35 -22.42 15.44
C VAL A 321 -19.33 -23.58 15.27
N GLN A 322 -20.55 -23.31 14.82
CA GLN A 322 -21.60 -24.31 14.70
C GLN A 322 -22.40 -24.08 13.42
N ARG A 323 -22.64 -25.16 12.68
CA ARG A 323 -23.41 -25.14 11.43
C ARG A 323 -24.10 -26.50 11.24
N ALA A 324 -25.29 -26.51 10.66
CA ALA A 324 -25.95 -27.74 10.23
C ALA A 324 -25.58 -28.12 8.78
N PHE A 325 -25.53 -29.42 8.54
CA PHE A 325 -25.23 -30.07 7.26
C PHE A 325 -26.23 -31.21 7.03
N LEU A 326 -26.32 -31.72 5.80
CA LEU A 326 -27.08 -32.92 5.49
C LEU A 326 -26.18 -34.16 5.59
N ASP A 327 -26.74 -35.30 6.02
CA ASP A 327 -26.01 -36.57 6.17
C ASP A 327 -25.45 -37.10 4.83
N SER A 328 -26.02 -36.65 3.72
CA SER A 328 -25.59 -36.93 2.34
C SER A 328 -24.39 -36.08 1.88
N GLU A 329 -24.05 -35.00 2.58
CA GLU A 329 -22.94 -34.13 2.18
C GLU A 329 -21.59 -34.80 2.47
N PRO A 330 -20.55 -34.49 1.68
CA PRO A 330 -19.20 -35.01 1.91
C PRO A 330 -18.51 -34.32 3.10
N VAL A 331 -17.58 -35.03 3.73
CA VAL A 331 -16.73 -34.46 4.80
C VAL A 331 -15.89 -33.26 4.29
N SER A 332 -15.61 -33.16 3.00
CA SER A 332 -14.95 -32.01 2.37
C SER A 332 -15.64 -30.69 2.69
N ASP A 333 -16.97 -30.67 2.73
CA ASP A 333 -17.73 -29.44 2.97
C ASP A 333 -17.51 -28.92 4.40
N ILE A 334 -17.23 -29.81 5.36
CA ILE A 334 -16.85 -29.41 6.72
C ILE A 334 -15.46 -28.75 6.69
N TYR A 335 -14.51 -29.31 5.93
CA TYR A 335 -13.18 -28.70 5.78
C TYR A 335 -13.26 -27.34 5.11
N ASP A 336 -14.02 -27.20 4.02
CA ASP A 336 -14.17 -25.92 3.32
C ASP A 336 -14.89 -24.86 4.17
N TRP A 337 -15.87 -25.28 4.98
CA TRP A 337 -16.50 -24.41 5.98
C TRP A 337 -15.50 -23.97 7.05
N MET A 338 -14.72 -24.90 7.59
CA MET A 338 -13.71 -24.63 8.61
C MET A 338 -12.60 -23.70 8.10
N ASP A 339 -12.10 -23.94 6.88
CA ASP A 339 -11.13 -23.07 6.21
C ASP A 339 -11.68 -21.64 6.07
N SER A 340 -12.95 -21.52 5.66
CA SER A 340 -13.63 -20.23 5.51
C SER A 340 -13.80 -19.49 6.85
N GLU A 341 -14.15 -20.21 7.93
CA GLU A 341 -14.28 -19.61 9.27
C GLU A 341 -12.93 -19.23 9.88
N LEU A 342 -11.89 -20.04 9.68
CA LEU A 342 -10.52 -19.72 10.10
C LEU A 342 -10.02 -18.46 9.41
N PHE A 343 -10.22 -18.36 8.09
CA PHE A 343 -9.83 -17.18 7.33
C PHE A 343 -10.64 -15.93 7.75
N ASN A 344 -11.94 -16.07 8.00
CA ASN A 344 -12.81 -14.96 8.43
C ASN A 344 -12.46 -14.43 9.83
N ASP A 345 -11.98 -15.28 10.74
CA ASP A 345 -11.43 -14.83 12.02
C ASP A 345 -10.09 -14.12 11.83
N TYR A 346 -9.25 -14.60 10.90
CA TYR A 346 -7.99 -13.96 10.58
C TYR A 346 -8.16 -12.57 9.97
N ASP A 347 -8.99 -12.43 8.93
CA ASP A 347 -9.26 -11.16 8.24
C ASP A 347 -9.77 -10.08 9.21
N LYS A 348 -10.50 -10.49 10.26
CA LYS A 348 -10.94 -9.59 11.34
C LYS A 348 -9.84 -9.22 12.34
N SER A 349 -8.79 -10.04 12.47
CA SER A 349 -7.65 -9.75 13.34
C SER A 349 -6.57 -8.92 12.65
N VAL A 350 -6.49 -8.96 11.32
CA VAL A 350 -5.53 -8.15 10.54
C VAL A 350 -5.76 -6.65 10.73
N SER A 351 -6.95 -6.23 11.13
CA SER A 351 -7.22 -4.82 11.47
C SER A 351 -6.56 -4.37 12.79
N ASP A 352 -6.11 -5.29 13.62
CA ASP A 352 -5.41 -5.00 14.87
C ASP A 352 -3.88 -5.14 14.63
N ASP A 353 -3.06 -4.26 15.22
CA ASP A 353 -1.59 -4.17 15.03
C ASP A 353 -0.81 -5.49 15.34
N ASP A 354 -1.48 -6.53 15.86
CA ASP A 354 -0.93 -7.84 16.20
C ASP A 354 -1.21 -8.90 15.11
N ALA A 355 -1.20 -8.51 13.84
CA ALA A 355 -1.44 -9.42 12.71
C ALA A 355 -0.34 -10.49 12.61
N GLN A 356 -0.61 -11.70 13.10
CA GLN A 356 0.21 -12.87 12.81
C GLN A 356 0.02 -13.30 11.37
N ASP A 357 1.08 -13.42 10.57
CA ASP A 357 0.98 -13.92 9.19
C ASP A 357 0.21 -15.26 9.12
N PHE A 358 -1.03 -15.22 8.61
CA PHE A 358 -1.79 -16.43 8.33
C PHE A 358 -1.21 -17.10 7.09
N THR A 359 -0.64 -18.28 7.30
CA THR A 359 0.04 -19.00 6.22
C THR A 359 -0.80 -20.18 5.75
N GLU A 360 -0.52 -20.68 4.56
CA GLU A 360 -1.11 -21.95 4.08
C GLU A 360 -0.84 -23.11 5.04
N ALA A 361 0.21 -23.01 5.86
CA ALA A 361 0.50 -24.00 6.88
C ALA A 361 -0.59 -24.08 7.96
N ASP A 362 -1.29 -23.00 8.25
CA ASP A 362 -2.40 -22.96 9.21
C ASP A 362 -3.63 -23.74 8.72
N LEU A 363 -3.75 -23.95 7.40
CA LEU A 363 -4.79 -24.76 6.78
C LEU A 363 -4.47 -26.27 6.80
N ARG A 364 -3.28 -26.67 7.27
CA ARG A 364 -2.90 -28.08 7.39
C ARG A 364 -3.32 -28.62 8.75
N TYR A 365 -4.57 -29.08 8.81
CA TYR A 365 -5.13 -29.67 10.01
C TYR A 365 -5.96 -30.91 9.71
N GLN A 366 -6.23 -31.66 10.77
CA GLN A 366 -7.10 -32.82 10.77
C GLN A 366 -8.31 -32.55 11.68
N LEU A 367 -9.49 -32.98 11.23
CA LEU A 367 -10.70 -32.95 12.06
C LEU A 367 -10.75 -34.20 12.95
N VAL A 368 -10.88 -33.96 14.26
CA VAL A 368 -10.86 -35.02 15.27
C VAL A 368 -12.12 -34.94 16.14
N SER A 369 -12.88 -36.03 16.23
CA SER A 369 -13.92 -36.20 17.24
C SER A 369 -13.28 -36.52 18.59
N ARG A 370 -13.87 -36.06 19.70
CA ARG A 370 -13.32 -36.33 21.05
C ARG A 370 -13.80 -37.66 21.65
N MET A 371 -15.01 -38.11 21.33
CA MET A 371 -15.65 -39.25 22.00
C MET A 371 -16.58 -40.02 21.04
N PRO A 372 -16.21 -41.24 20.61
CA PRO A 372 -14.85 -41.81 20.65
C PRO A 372 -13.87 -40.97 19.83
N ARG A 373 -12.57 -40.98 20.20
CA ARG A 373 -11.56 -40.27 19.41
C ARG A 373 -11.45 -40.90 18.02
N ARG A 374 -11.82 -40.13 16.98
CA ARG A 374 -11.76 -40.53 15.57
C ARG A 374 -11.21 -39.39 14.74
N VAL A 375 -10.33 -39.71 13.80
CA VAL A 375 -9.75 -38.75 12.85
C VAL A 375 -10.45 -38.93 11.51
N PHE A 376 -10.80 -37.84 10.85
CA PHE A 376 -11.52 -37.84 9.58
C PHE A 376 -10.59 -37.41 8.43
N ASP A 377 -9.73 -38.31 7.97
CA ASP A 377 -8.76 -38.00 6.89
C ASP A 377 -9.40 -38.02 5.50
N ASN A 378 -10.43 -38.85 5.32
CA ASN A 378 -11.03 -39.09 4.01
C ASN A 378 -12.09 -38.02 3.71
N ARG A 379 -11.79 -37.10 2.80
CA ARG A 379 -12.67 -35.94 2.50
C ARG A 379 -13.89 -36.28 1.64
N GLN A 380 -13.79 -37.34 0.84
CA GLN A 380 -14.81 -37.71 -0.14
C GLN A 380 -15.92 -38.61 0.44
N ILE A 381 -15.77 -39.04 1.70
CA ILE A 381 -16.78 -39.86 2.36
C ILE A 381 -17.97 -38.99 2.78
N THR A 382 -19.19 -39.54 2.74
CA THR A 382 -20.37 -38.84 3.23
C THR A 382 -20.36 -38.75 4.76
N LEU A 383 -21.03 -37.74 5.33
CA LEU A 383 -21.12 -37.58 6.79
C LEU A 383 -21.70 -38.83 7.47
N LYS A 384 -22.70 -39.44 6.84
CA LYS A 384 -23.32 -40.69 7.31
C LYS A 384 -22.32 -41.85 7.36
N GLU A 385 -21.56 -42.06 6.28
CA GLU A 385 -20.57 -43.14 6.20
C GLU A 385 -19.37 -42.91 7.13
N ALA A 386 -19.02 -41.64 7.38
CA ALA A 386 -18.05 -41.28 8.42
C ALA A 386 -18.55 -41.63 9.85
N GLY A 387 -19.86 -41.84 10.01
CA GLY A 387 -20.52 -42.02 11.31
C GLY A 387 -20.67 -40.71 12.07
N ILE A 388 -20.77 -39.59 11.35
CA ILE A 388 -21.11 -38.28 11.89
C ILE A 388 -22.64 -38.16 11.82
N GLU A 389 -23.32 -38.48 12.93
CA GLU A 389 -24.77 -38.48 13.02
C GLU A 389 -25.27 -37.52 14.12
N ASN A 390 -26.49 -37.01 13.98
CA ASN A 390 -27.16 -36.14 14.93
C ASN A 390 -26.38 -34.86 15.25
N GLN A 391 -25.71 -34.81 16.41
CA GLN A 391 -24.92 -33.67 16.84
C GLN A 391 -23.52 -34.16 17.21
N MET A 392 -22.48 -33.61 16.57
CA MET A 392 -21.10 -34.00 16.82
C MET A 392 -20.22 -32.78 17.10
N VAL A 393 -19.31 -32.92 18.06
CA VAL A 393 -18.29 -31.92 18.35
C VAL A 393 -16.98 -32.34 17.71
N LEU A 394 -16.49 -31.53 16.78
CA LEU A 394 -15.20 -31.71 16.12
C LEU A 394 -14.18 -30.72 16.68
N ALA A 395 -12.92 -31.12 16.71
CA ALA A 395 -11.81 -30.23 17.02
C ALA A 395 -10.84 -30.25 15.83
N ALA A 396 -10.42 -29.06 15.39
CA ALA A 396 -9.31 -28.96 14.45
C ALA A 396 -8.01 -29.16 15.23
N GLU A 397 -7.18 -30.11 14.79
CA GLU A 397 -5.87 -30.39 15.36
C GLU A 397 -4.81 -30.10 14.29
N ARG A 398 -3.85 -29.21 14.57
CA ARG A 398 -2.76 -28.89 13.64
C ARG A 398 -1.91 -30.14 13.45
N ILE A 399 -1.62 -30.48 12.19
CA ILE A 399 -0.71 -31.57 11.89
C ILE A 399 0.69 -31.05 12.20
N ARG A 400 1.37 -31.63 13.20
CA ARG A 400 2.79 -31.34 13.42
C ARG A 400 3.53 -31.86 12.20
N GLN A 401 4.18 -30.94 11.50
CA GLN A 401 5.12 -31.29 10.44
C GLN A 401 6.38 -31.78 11.17
N ASP A 402 6.35 -33.01 11.68
CA ASP A 402 7.55 -33.66 12.19
C ASP A 402 8.40 -34.01 10.96
N ASP A 403 9.63 -33.47 10.95
CA ASP A 403 10.63 -33.33 9.86
C ASP A 403 10.75 -34.47 8.83
#